data_AF-A0A832IPD0-F1
#
_entry.id   AF-A0A832IPD0-F1
#
_cell.length_a   1.000
_cell.length_b   1.000
_cell.length_c   1.000
_cell.angle_alpha   90.00
_cell.angle_beta   90.00
_cell.angle_gamma   90.00
#
_symmetry.space_group_name_H-M   'P 1'
#
loop_
_entity.id
_entity.type
_entity.pdbx_description
1 polymer ?
#
loop_
_entity_poly.entity_id
_entity_poly.type
_entity_poly.pdbx_seq_one_letter_code
_entity_poly.pdbx_strand_id
1 'polypeptide(L)' 'ILKGVAKPYDCTIFGTACKPTSPVGSCMVSSEGACAAYYKYGNLL' A
#
# COMPACT_ATOMS: atom_id res chain seq x y z
N ILE A 1 7.34 5.86 -2.43
CA ILE A 1 5.93 5.65 -2.86
C ILE A 1 5.31 6.93 -3.40
N LEU A 2 4.89 7.91 -2.57
CA LEU A 2 4.18 9.11 -3.07
C LEU A 2 5.00 9.97 -4.05
N LYS A 3 6.32 10.06 -3.87
CA LYS A 3 7.24 10.74 -4.80
C LYS A 3 7.65 9.88 -6.02
N GLY A 4 7.10 8.69 -6.18
CA GLY A 4 7.49 7.75 -7.26
C GLY A 4 8.86 7.06 -7.10
N VAL A 5 9.65 7.42 -6.07
CA VAL A 5 11.02 6.90 -5.87
C VAL A 5 11.12 5.48 -5.31
N ALA A 6 10.01 4.89 -4.86
CA ALA A 6 9.98 3.54 -4.26
C ALA A 6 8.60 2.94 -4.47
N LYS A 7 8.52 1.62 -4.69
CA LYS A 7 7.29 0.85 -4.88
C LYS A 7 6.73 0.39 -3.52
N PRO A 8 5.44 0.01 -3.44
CA PRO A 8 4.86 -0.54 -2.22
C PRO A 8 5.59 -1.77 -1.67
N TYR A 9 6.12 -2.65 -2.53
CA TYR A 9 6.91 -3.81 -2.12
C TYR A 9 8.26 -3.46 -1.46
N ASP A 10 8.76 -2.24 -1.67
CA ASP A 10 9.97 -1.75 -0.98
C ASP A 10 9.67 -1.28 0.45
N CYS A 11 8.39 -1.22 0.84
CA CYS A 11 7.97 -0.85 2.19
C CYS A 11 7.85 -2.10 3.06
N THR A 12 8.63 -2.16 4.14
CA THR A 12 8.75 -3.33 5.03
C THR A 12 7.45 -3.76 5.70
N ILE A 13 6.49 -2.85 5.86
CA ILE A 13 5.19 -3.11 6.50
C ILE A 13 4.04 -3.27 5.50
N PHE A 14 4.32 -3.17 4.20
CA PHE A 14 3.29 -3.30 3.17
C PHE A 14 2.71 -4.71 3.14
N GLY A 15 1.38 -4.80 3.21
CA GLY A 15 0.64 -6.05 3.13
C GLY A 15 0.67 -6.91 4.40
N THR A 16 1.48 -6.55 5.40
CA THR A 16 1.54 -7.21 6.71
C THR A 16 0.82 -6.37 7.77
N ALA A 17 1.48 -5.36 8.31
CA ALA A 17 0.90 -4.43 9.28
C ALA A 17 0.11 -3.31 8.60
N CYS A 18 0.50 -2.89 7.39
CA CYS A 18 -0.23 -1.91 6.59
C CYS A 18 -1.13 -2.63 5.59
N LYS A 19 -2.44 -2.63 5.87
CA LYS A 19 -3.50 -3.28 5.07
C LYS A 19 -4.69 -2.32 4.89
N PRO A 20 -5.61 -2.56 3.94
CA PRO A 20 -6.79 -1.71 3.77
C PRO A 20 -7.67 -1.62 5.03
N THR A 21 -7.72 -2.68 5.83
CA THR A 21 -8.48 -2.72 7.11
C THR A 21 -7.76 -2.02 8.27
N SER A 22 -6.44 -1.86 8.18
CA SER A 22 -5.60 -1.20 9.18
C SER A 22 -4.52 -0.39 8.47
N PRO A 23 -4.87 0.76 7.86
CA PRO A 23 -3.93 1.55 7.08
C PRO A 23 -3.01 2.35 8.01
N VAL A 24 -1.70 2.24 7.77
CA VAL A 24 -0.68 2.97 8.56
C VAL A 24 -0.28 4.30 7.90
N GLY A 25 -0.41 4.41 6.58
CA GLY A 25 0.00 5.60 5.82
C GLY A 25 -1.02 5.98 4.75
N SER A 26 -0.98 7.26 4.35
CA SER A 26 -1.92 7.84 3.37
C SER A 26 -1.94 7.12 2.02
N CYS A 27 -0.84 6.48 1.62
CA CYS A 27 -0.78 5.66 0.40
C CYS A 27 -1.69 4.42 0.45
N MET A 28 -2.12 3.99 1.65
CA MET A 28 -3.01 2.84 1.89
C MET A 28 -4.43 3.26 2.28
N VAL A 29 -4.61 4.47 2.83
CA VAL A 29 -5.93 4.97 3.28
C VAL A 29 -6.87 5.21 2.09
N SER A 30 -6.37 5.85 1.03
CA SER A 30 -7.19 6.14 -0.14
C SER A 30 -7.29 4.92 -1.05
N SER A 31 -8.47 4.68 -1.63
CA SER A 31 -8.67 3.64 -2.66
C SER A 31 -7.85 3.90 -3.93
N GLU A 32 -7.54 5.17 -4.20
CA GLU A 32 -6.65 5.62 -5.28
C GLU A 32 -5.18 5.64 -4.85
N GLY A 33 -4.90 5.35 -3.58
CA GLY A 33 -3.55 5.32 -3.03
C GLY A 33 -2.73 4.20 -3.66
N ALA A 34 -1.46 4.48 -3.98
CA ALA A 34 -0.58 3.51 -4.62
C ALA A 34 -0.43 2.20 -3.83
N CYS A 35 -0.41 2.25 -2.49
CA CYS A 35 -0.35 1.05 -1.67
C CYS A 35 -1.69 0.29 -1.72
N ALA A 36 -2.83 0.98 -1.63
CA ALA A 36 -4.14 0.34 -1.74
C ALA A 36 -4.36 -0.34 -3.09
N ALA A 37 -3.97 0.33 -4.19
CA ALA A 37 -4.04 -0.23 -5.53
C ALA A 37 -3.17 -1.48 -5.67
N TYR A 38 -1.92 -1.44 -5.20
CA TYR A 38 -1.03 -2.61 -5.22
C TYR A 38 -1.57 -3.76 -4.37
N TYR A 39 -2.16 -3.46 -3.20
CA TYR A 39 -2.75 -4.51 -2.36
C TYR A 39 -3.96 -5.16 -3.05
N LYS A 40 -4.83 -4.35 -3.67
CA LYS A 40 -6.05 -4.82 -4.34
C LYS A 40 -5.78 -5.61 -5.62
N TYR A 41 -4.83 -5.18 -6.43
CA TYR A 41 -4.58 -5.77 -7.76
C TYR A 41 -3.33 -6.65 -7.82
N GLY A 42 -2.50 -6.66 -6.79
CA GLY A 42 -1.24 -7.40 -6.73
C GLY A 42 -1.34 -8.80 -6.13
N ASN A 43 -2.52 -9.44 -6.15
CA ASN A 43 -2.73 -10.80 -5.63
C ASN A 43 -2.46 -10.95 -4.11
N LEU A 44 -2.65 -9.88 -3.32
CA LEU A 44 -2.48 -9.85 -1.86
C LEU A 44 -3.82 -9.90 -1.10
N LEU A 45 -4.91 -10.19 -1.79
CA LEU A 45 -6.25 -10.43 -1.24
C LEU A 45 -6.40 -11.89 -0.81
#